data_AF-A0A848J2D4-F1
#
_entry.id   AF-A0A848J2D4-F1
#
_cell.length_a   1.000
_cell.length_b   1.000
_cell.length_c   1.000
_cell.angle_alpha   90.00
_cell.angle_beta   90.00
_cell.angle_gamma   90.00
#
_symmetry.space_group_name_H-M   'P 1'
#
loop_
_entity.id
_entity.type
_entity.pdbx_description
1 polymer ?
#
loop_
_entity_poly.entity_id
_entity_poly.type
_entity_poly.pdbx_seq_one_letter_code
_entity_poly.pdbx_strand_id
1 'polypeptide(L)'
;MIYSAVQSVANELNDYLTNRFRHPEDKVIISNIINMDGTPGVTEPDKIILTLANLEQETINQKNPIAGSPRPVKMNLFLLITAAFEGENYPEGLKYLSGVISYFQSNKVMNHHNTPDLDPGIDKLSFEIYNQNLQNLSHLWGSMGGKYMPSILYKIRVISFNENNIGSGSAPFTGLGTNF
;
A
#
# COMPACT_ATOMS: atom_id res chain seq x y z
N MET A 1 1.22 -9.61 -3.08
CA MET A 1 0.82 -9.02 -1.77
C MET A 1 1.24 -7.57 -1.60
N ILE A 2 2.47 -7.22 -1.19
CA ILE A 2 2.82 -5.78 -0.96
C ILE A 2 2.70 -4.96 -2.24
N TYR A 3 3.36 -5.40 -3.32
CA TYR A 3 3.25 -4.74 -4.63
C TYR A 3 1.79 -4.66 -5.09
N SER A 4 1.06 -5.78 -5.06
CA SER A 4 -0.35 -5.83 -5.46
C SER A 4 -1.25 -4.88 -4.65
N ALA A 5 -1.00 -4.73 -3.35
CA ALA A 5 -1.73 -3.80 -2.49
C ALA A 5 -1.52 -2.34 -2.94
N VAL A 6 -0.26 -1.94 -3.14
CA VAL A 6 0.09 -0.58 -3.56
C VAL A 6 -0.38 -0.33 -5.00
N GLN A 7 -0.29 -1.34 -5.87
CA GLN A 7 -0.80 -1.27 -7.25
C GLN A 7 -2.31 -1.09 -7.29
N SER A 8 -3.06 -1.83 -6.46
CA SER A 8 -4.53 -1.66 -6.37
C SER A 8 -4.88 -0.23 -5.95
N VAL A 9 -4.15 0.32 -4.97
CA VAL A 9 -4.32 1.71 -4.53
C VAL A 9 -3.99 2.71 -5.65
N ALA A 10 -2.92 2.47 -6.42
CA ALA A 10 -2.54 3.34 -7.53
C ALA A 10 -3.63 3.38 -8.62
N ASN A 11 -4.14 2.21 -9.02
CA ASN A 11 -5.17 2.08 -10.05
C ASN A 11 -6.45 2.80 -9.63
N GLU A 12 -6.93 2.53 -8.42
CA GLU A 12 -8.12 3.15 -7.86
C GLU A 12 -8.01 4.69 -7.74
N LEU A 13 -6.84 5.19 -7.34
CA LEU A 13 -6.60 6.62 -7.30
C LEU A 13 -6.54 7.23 -8.71
N ASN A 14 -5.92 6.55 -9.69
CA ASN A 14 -5.92 7.02 -11.08
C ASN A 14 -7.35 7.10 -11.62
N ASP A 15 -8.14 6.03 -11.49
CA ASP A 15 -9.54 6.01 -11.94
C ASP A 15 -10.34 7.14 -11.31
N TYR A 16 -10.19 7.36 -10.00
CA TYR A 16 -10.87 8.45 -9.31
C TYR A 16 -10.43 9.84 -9.78
N LEU A 17 -9.11 10.08 -9.85
CA LEU A 17 -8.56 11.40 -10.15
C LEU A 17 -8.77 11.78 -11.63
N THR A 18 -8.60 10.83 -12.55
CA THR A 18 -8.91 10.98 -13.98
C THR A 18 -10.36 11.39 -14.18
N ASN A 19 -11.30 10.71 -13.50
CA ASN A 19 -12.72 11.07 -13.55
C ASN A 19 -13.02 12.44 -12.92
N ARG A 20 -12.39 12.75 -11.78
CA ARG A 20 -12.63 14.00 -11.04
C ARG A 20 -12.09 15.23 -11.76
N PHE A 21 -10.90 15.13 -12.33
CA PHE A 21 -10.20 16.25 -12.97
C PHE A 21 -10.33 16.27 -14.49
N ARG A 22 -10.93 15.23 -15.09
CA ARG A 22 -11.14 15.08 -16.54
C ARG A 22 -9.83 15.23 -17.33
N HIS A 23 -8.77 14.64 -16.80
CA HIS A 23 -7.45 14.66 -17.43
C HIS A 23 -7.18 13.28 -18.04
N PRO A 24 -6.70 13.17 -19.29
CA PRO A 24 -6.59 11.89 -19.98
C PRO A 24 -5.39 11.05 -19.51
N GLU A 25 -4.44 11.64 -18.80
CA GLU A 25 -3.23 10.97 -18.33
C GLU A 25 -3.33 10.55 -16.87
N ASP A 26 -2.86 9.34 -16.58
CA ASP A 26 -2.66 8.86 -15.23
C ASP A 26 -1.61 9.71 -14.51
N LYS A 27 -2.00 10.23 -13.34
CA LYS A 27 -1.13 11.08 -12.51
C LYS A 27 -0.48 10.31 -11.37
N VAL A 28 -1.04 9.17 -10.96
CA VAL A 28 -0.55 8.39 -9.84
C VAL A 28 0.43 7.34 -10.32
N ILE A 29 1.62 7.32 -9.71
CA ILE A 29 2.69 6.38 -10.04
C ILE A 29 3.30 5.81 -8.76
N ILE A 30 3.84 4.60 -8.85
CA ILE A 30 4.59 3.96 -7.76
C ILE A 30 6.06 4.09 -8.08
N SER A 31 6.79 4.86 -7.27
CA SER A 31 8.23 5.04 -7.46
C SER A 31 8.90 5.50 -6.18
N ASN A 32 10.23 5.48 -6.17
CA ASN A 32 11.02 6.22 -5.20
C ASN A 32 10.97 7.72 -5.54
N ILE A 33 11.19 8.57 -4.52
CA ILE A 33 11.39 10.00 -4.76
C ILE A 33 12.75 10.24 -5.42
N ILE A 34 13.80 9.62 -4.86
CA ILE A 34 15.18 9.67 -5.34
C ILE A 34 15.71 8.24 -5.44
N ASN A 35 16.46 7.96 -6.49
CA ASN A 35 17.13 6.68 -6.70
C ASN A 35 18.40 6.56 -5.83
N MET A 36 18.92 5.35 -5.66
CA MET A 36 20.13 5.12 -4.85
C MET A 36 21.38 5.83 -5.38
N ASP A 37 21.41 6.16 -6.68
CA ASP A 37 22.49 6.92 -7.32
C ASP A 37 22.32 8.45 -7.17
N GLY A 38 21.27 8.90 -6.48
CA GLY A 38 20.96 10.31 -6.27
C GLY A 38 20.18 10.98 -7.41
N THR A 39 19.84 10.24 -8.47
CA THR A 39 18.99 10.77 -9.56
C THR A 39 17.52 10.83 -9.14
N PRO A 40 16.69 11.70 -9.73
CA PRO A 40 15.25 11.68 -9.50
C PRO A 40 14.65 10.31 -9.83
N GLY A 41 13.84 9.76 -8.93
CA GLY A 41 13.14 8.48 -9.15
C GLY A 41 11.99 8.58 -10.15
N VAL A 42 11.58 9.80 -10.48
CA VAL A 42 10.57 10.13 -11.49
C VAL A 42 11.07 11.35 -12.25
N THR A 43 10.98 11.29 -13.58
CA THR A 43 11.35 12.42 -14.46
C THR A 43 10.13 13.14 -15.03
N GLU A 44 8.96 12.48 -15.03
CA GLU A 44 7.71 13.10 -15.44
C GLU A 44 7.24 14.13 -14.40
N PRO A 45 6.93 15.37 -14.81
CA PRO A 45 6.37 16.37 -13.92
C PRO A 45 4.90 16.08 -13.59
N ASP A 46 4.39 16.78 -12.58
CA ASP A 46 2.96 16.84 -12.24
C ASP A 46 2.35 15.47 -11.91
N LYS A 47 3.08 14.69 -11.11
CA LYS A 47 2.67 13.34 -10.67
C LYS A 47 2.33 13.30 -9.17
N ILE A 48 1.44 12.38 -8.82
CA ILE A 48 1.24 11.89 -7.46
C ILE A 48 2.08 10.63 -7.28
N ILE A 49 3.12 10.70 -6.46
CA ILE A 49 4.06 9.58 -6.26
C ILE A 49 3.66 8.82 -4.99
N LEU A 50 3.47 7.52 -5.13
CA LEU A 50 3.26 6.57 -4.04
C LEU A 50 4.59 5.91 -3.68
N THR A 51 5.17 6.32 -2.55
CA THR A 51 6.43 5.79 -2.04
C THR A 51 6.19 4.96 -0.80
N LEU A 52 6.62 3.70 -0.78
CA LEU A 52 6.57 2.88 0.43
C LEU A 52 7.68 3.33 1.40
N ALA A 53 7.28 4.05 2.45
CA ALA A 53 8.19 4.66 3.42
C ALA A 53 8.64 3.69 4.51
N ASN A 54 7.75 2.79 4.95
CA ASN A 54 8.06 1.81 5.99
C ASN A 54 7.09 0.61 5.94
N LEU A 55 7.50 -0.50 6.59
CA LEU A 55 6.70 -1.71 6.78
C LEU A 55 6.79 -2.17 8.23
N GLU A 56 5.64 -2.47 8.84
CA GLU A 56 5.57 -3.04 10.18
C GLU A 56 4.65 -4.26 10.21
N GLN A 57 5.07 -5.34 10.85
CA GLN A 57 4.19 -6.48 11.10
C GLN A 57 3.34 -6.22 12.34
N GLU A 58 2.03 -6.48 12.25
CA GLU A 58 1.15 -6.41 13.42
C GLU A 58 1.22 -7.75 14.18
N THR A 59 2.05 -7.79 15.24
CA THR A 59 2.17 -8.97 16.10
C THR A 59 1.00 -9.01 17.08
N ILE A 60 -0.04 -9.77 16.74
CA ILE A 60 -1.07 -10.14 17.72
C ILE A 60 -0.59 -11.40 18.43
N ASN A 61 -0.63 -11.40 19.78
CA ASN A 61 -0.49 -12.59 20.61
C ASN A 61 -1.63 -13.57 20.29
N GLN A 62 -1.52 -14.31 19.20
CA GLN A 62 -2.48 -15.34 18.82
C GLN A 62 -2.24 -16.53 19.76
N LYS A 63 -3.20 -16.78 20.67
CA LYS A 63 -3.29 -18.04 21.42
C LYS A 63 -3.11 -19.19 20.43
N ASN A 64 -2.24 -20.14 20.79
CA ASN A 64 -1.80 -21.28 19.97
C ASN A 64 -2.90 -21.77 19.01
N PRO A 65 -2.74 -21.54 17.69
CA PRO A 65 -3.70 -22.06 16.74
C PRO A 65 -3.59 -23.58 16.68
N ILE A 66 -4.74 -24.22 16.46
CA ILE A 66 -4.85 -25.63 16.13
C ILE A 66 -3.93 -25.91 14.94
N ALA A 67 -3.12 -26.96 15.02
CA ALA A 67 -2.15 -27.32 13.99
C ALA A 67 -2.83 -27.44 12.61
N GLY A 68 -2.34 -26.70 11.60
CA GLY A 68 -2.77 -26.82 10.20
C GLY A 68 -3.63 -25.70 9.63
N SER A 69 -4.05 -24.68 10.40
CA SER A 69 -4.79 -23.54 9.83
C SER A 69 -3.86 -22.47 9.24
N PRO A 70 -4.10 -21.98 8.00
CA PRO A 70 -3.33 -20.88 7.43
C PRO A 70 -3.48 -19.62 8.28
N ARG A 71 -2.35 -19.07 8.73
CA ARG A 71 -2.34 -17.89 9.61
C ARG A 71 -2.45 -16.62 8.77
N PRO A 72 -3.44 -15.74 9.02
CA PRO A 72 -3.50 -14.47 8.36
C PRO A 72 -2.32 -13.60 8.80
N VAL A 73 -1.57 -13.08 7.82
CA VAL A 73 -0.49 -12.12 8.05
C VAL A 73 -1.10 -10.72 8.01
N LYS A 74 -0.87 -9.98 9.10
CA LYS A 74 -1.29 -8.59 9.23
C LYS A 74 -0.07 -7.69 9.15
N MET A 75 -0.07 -6.77 8.18
CA MET A 75 1.01 -5.81 7.98
C MET A 75 0.45 -4.39 7.93
N ASN A 76 1.25 -3.43 8.39
CA ASN A 76 1.05 -2.02 8.21
C ASN A 76 2.07 -1.50 7.19
N LEU A 77 1.57 -0.94 6.11
CA LEU A 77 2.37 -0.28 5.08
C LEU A 77 2.25 1.22 5.32
N PHE A 78 3.37 1.92 5.44
CA PHE A 78 3.39 3.37 5.53
C PHE A 78 3.67 3.92 4.14
N LEU A 79 2.64 4.42 3.47
CA LEU A 79 2.71 4.92 2.11
C LEU A 79 2.74 6.45 2.14
N LEU A 80 3.87 7.01 1.73
CA LEU A 80 4.02 8.45 1.52
C LEU A 80 3.44 8.79 0.15
N ILE A 81 2.46 9.68 0.14
CA ILE A 81 1.82 10.16 -1.08
C ILE A 81 2.27 11.60 -1.30
N THR A 82 3.05 11.82 -2.36
CA THR A 82 3.70 13.09 -2.66
C THR A 82 3.09 13.73 -3.89
N ALA A 83 2.77 15.02 -3.81
CA ALA A 83 2.41 15.82 -4.98
C ALA A 83 3.67 16.47 -5.58
N ALA A 84 4.22 15.83 -6.63
CA ALA A 84 5.41 16.28 -7.34
C ALA A 84 5.07 17.31 -8.44
N PHE A 85 4.52 18.46 -8.01
CA PHE A 85 4.15 19.58 -8.86
C PHE A 85 5.02 20.78 -8.50
N GLU A 86 5.66 21.39 -9.49
CA GLU A 86 6.64 22.47 -9.29
C GLU A 86 6.21 23.79 -9.95
N GLY A 87 6.79 24.90 -9.50
CA GLY A 87 6.55 26.23 -10.06
C GLY A 87 5.06 26.62 -10.03
N GLU A 88 4.56 27.07 -11.18
CA GLU A 88 3.19 27.54 -11.36
C GLU A 88 2.14 26.41 -11.19
N ASN A 89 2.54 25.14 -11.28
CA ASN A 89 1.64 23.99 -11.13
C ASN A 89 1.45 23.56 -9.67
N TYR A 90 2.20 24.14 -8.73
CA TYR A 90 2.09 23.82 -7.31
C TYR A 90 0.65 23.88 -6.75
N PRO A 91 -0.17 24.92 -7.05
CA PRO A 91 -1.56 24.96 -6.60
C PRO A 91 -2.42 23.82 -7.18
N GLU A 92 -2.10 23.33 -8.37
CA GLU A 92 -2.76 22.16 -8.96
C GLU A 92 -2.39 20.89 -8.21
N GLY A 93 -1.12 20.70 -7.86
CA GLY A 93 -0.68 19.59 -7.01
C GLY A 93 -1.43 19.52 -5.67
N LEU A 94 -1.72 20.67 -5.06
CA LEU A 94 -2.55 20.73 -3.85
C LEU A 94 -4.00 20.26 -4.08
N LYS A 95 -4.58 20.54 -5.26
CA LYS A 95 -5.91 20.02 -5.64
C LYS A 95 -5.88 18.51 -5.79
N TYR A 96 -4.85 17.95 -6.42
CA TYR A 96 -4.68 16.50 -6.53
C TYR A 96 -4.51 15.85 -5.14
N LEU A 97 -3.69 16.44 -4.26
CA LEU A 97 -3.52 15.95 -2.90
C LEU A 97 -4.85 15.97 -2.11
N SER A 98 -5.65 17.03 -2.27
CA SER A 98 -7.01 17.10 -1.74
C SER A 98 -7.94 16.03 -2.34
N GLY A 99 -7.78 15.73 -3.63
CA GLY A 99 -8.46 14.64 -4.33
C GLY A 99 -8.14 13.28 -3.71
N VAL A 100 -6.86 12.98 -3.46
CA VAL A 100 -6.40 11.76 -2.79
C VAL A 100 -7.03 11.64 -1.39
N ILE A 101 -7.00 12.71 -0.60
CA ILE A 101 -7.59 12.71 0.74
C ILE A 101 -9.10 12.44 0.66
N SER A 102 -9.79 13.08 -0.28
CA SER A 102 -11.24 12.89 -0.49
C SER A 102 -11.54 11.43 -0.84
N TYR A 103 -10.73 10.81 -1.71
CA TYR A 103 -10.90 9.41 -2.09
C TYR A 103 -10.86 8.50 -0.86
N PHE A 104 -9.81 8.59 -0.04
CA PHE A 104 -9.68 7.74 1.15
C PHE A 104 -10.69 8.06 2.25
N GLN A 105 -11.21 9.29 2.31
CA GLN A 105 -12.32 9.62 3.21
C GLN A 105 -13.61 8.88 2.83
N SER A 106 -13.88 8.74 1.54
CA SER A 106 -15.03 7.98 1.02
C SER A 106 -14.78 6.47 1.00
N ASN A 107 -13.54 6.05 0.75
CA ASN A 107 -13.14 4.65 0.56
C ASN A 107 -12.10 4.22 1.60
N LYS A 108 -12.53 4.13 2.86
CA LYS A 108 -11.64 3.77 3.98
C LYS A 108 -11.20 2.30 3.97
N VAL A 109 -11.87 1.46 3.19
CA VAL A 109 -11.65 0.02 3.11
C VAL A 109 -11.71 -0.41 1.65
N MET A 110 -10.73 -1.18 1.20
CA MET A 110 -10.81 -1.95 -0.06
C MET A 110 -10.89 -3.43 0.27
N ASN A 111 -11.77 -4.14 -0.42
CA ASN A 111 -11.94 -5.58 -0.38
C ASN A 111 -12.51 -6.06 -1.73
N HIS A 112 -12.69 -7.36 -1.91
CA HIS A 112 -13.20 -7.90 -3.17
C HIS A 112 -14.63 -7.46 -3.55
N HIS A 113 -15.39 -6.81 -2.66
CA HIS A 113 -16.73 -6.30 -2.98
C HIS A 113 -16.68 -4.97 -3.73
N ASN A 114 -15.77 -4.06 -3.34
CA ASN A 114 -15.65 -2.73 -3.97
C ASN A 114 -14.44 -2.58 -4.88
N THR A 115 -13.44 -3.46 -4.75
CA THR A 115 -12.28 -3.55 -5.63
C THR A 115 -12.14 -5.00 -6.11
N PRO A 116 -12.89 -5.43 -7.13
CA PRO A 116 -12.91 -6.81 -7.60
C PRO A 116 -11.53 -7.31 -8.06
N ASP A 117 -10.70 -6.41 -8.60
CA ASP A 117 -9.34 -6.70 -9.08
C ASP A 117 -8.29 -6.78 -7.95
N LEU A 118 -8.72 -6.68 -6.68
CA LEU A 118 -7.83 -6.87 -5.53
C LEU A 118 -7.24 -8.29 -5.55
N ASP A 119 -5.92 -8.38 -5.33
CA ASP A 119 -5.18 -9.65 -5.24
C ASP A 119 -5.90 -10.66 -4.32
N PRO A 120 -6.21 -11.89 -4.79
CA PRO A 120 -6.93 -12.90 -4.00
C PRO A 120 -6.27 -13.26 -2.66
N GLY A 121 -4.96 -13.04 -2.52
CA GLY A 121 -4.24 -13.23 -1.26
C GLY A 121 -4.51 -12.12 -0.22
N ILE A 122 -5.15 -11.01 -0.61
CA ILE A 122 -5.46 -9.85 0.22
C ILE A 122 -6.95 -9.83 0.54
N ASP A 123 -7.31 -10.14 1.77
CA ASP A 123 -8.69 -10.06 2.25
C ASP A 123 -9.21 -8.62 2.27
N LYS A 124 -8.36 -7.71 2.78
CA LYS A 124 -8.78 -6.34 3.07
C LYS A 124 -7.60 -5.39 3.22
N LEU A 125 -7.77 -4.19 2.68
CA LEU A 125 -6.95 -3.01 2.97
C LEU A 125 -7.78 -2.01 3.79
N SER A 126 -7.16 -1.36 4.78
CA SER A 126 -7.79 -0.28 5.54
C SER A 126 -6.86 0.91 5.65
N PHE A 127 -7.39 2.11 5.42
CA PHE A 127 -6.62 3.34 5.25
C PHE A 127 -6.79 4.30 6.42
N GLU A 128 -5.67 4.80 6.94
CA GLU A 128 -5.59 5.74 8.06
C GLU A 128 -4.55 6.82 7.75
N ILE A 129 -4.84 8.08 8.04
CA ILE A 129 -3.83 9.14 7.98
C ILE A 129 -2.87 8.96 9.16
N TYR A 130 -1.58 8.82 8.87
CA TYR A 130 -0.54 8.70 9.87
C TYR A 130 0.17 10.05 10.06
N ASN A 131 -0.33 10.83 11.02
CA ASN A 131 0.21 12.15 11.31
C ASN A 131 1.60 12.06 11.96
N GLN A 132 2.54 12.85 11.44
CA GLN A 132 3.89 13.02 11.98
C GLN A 132 4.15 14.51 12.24
N ASN A 133 5.02 14.81 13.21
CA ASN A 133 5.47 16.17 13.41
C ASN A 133 6.45 16.59 12.27
N LEU A 134 6.67 17.90 12.12
CA LEU A 134 7.54 18.42 11.05
C LEU A 134 8.98 17.92 11.14
N GLN A 135 9.50 17.65 12.35
CA GLN A 135 10.85 17.13 12.53
C GLN A 135 10.98 15.71 11.98
N ASN A 136 10.03 14.83 12.29
CA ASN A 136 9.98 13.45 11.80
C ASN A 136 9.76 13.43 10.28
N LEU A 137 8.91 14.31 9.75
CA LEU A 137 8.74 14.46 8.31
C LEU A 137 10.03 14.92 7.63
N SER A 138 10.73 15.90 8.21
CA SER A 138 12.04 16.35 7.70
C SER A 138 13.06 15.21 7.70
N HIS A 139 13.12 14.41 8.78
CA HIS A 139 13.98 13.23 8.84
C HIS A 139 13.61 12.17 7.81
N LEU A 140 12.32 11.92 7.60
CA LEU A 140 11.83 10.96 6.59
C LEU A 140 12.22 11.40 5.18
N TRP A 141 12.04 12.67 4.85
CA TRP A 141 12.44 13.22 3.55
C TRP A 141 13.97 13.22 3.38
N GLY A 142 14.70 13.54 4.44
CA GLY A 142 16.17 13.48 4.47
C GLY A 142 16.71 12.07 4.27
N SER A 143 16.10 11.05 4.87
CA SER A 143 16.52 9.65 4.69
C SER A 143 16.22 9.12 3.29
N MET A 144 15.22 9.69 2.61
CA MET A 144 14.92 9.42 1.20
C MET A 144 15.82 10.21 0.23
N GLY A 145 16.69 11.09 0.71
CA GLY A 145 17.55 11.94 -0.12
C GLY A 145 16.81 13.05 -0.88
N GLY A 146 15.52 13.23 -0.63
CA GLY A 146 14.65 14.16 -1.34
C GLY A 146 14.59 15.53 -0.67
N LYS A 147 14.32 16.57 -1.48
CA LYS A 147 13.87 17.86 -0.95
C LYS A 147 12.42 17.72 -0.51
N TYR A 148 12.05 18.34 0.60
CA TYR A 148 10.68 18.28 1.11
C TYR A 148 9.67 18.78 0.07
N MET A 149 8.64 17.97 -0.19
CA MET A 149 7.51 18.31 -1.06
C MET A 149 6.18 18.11 -0.32
N PRO A 150 5.09 18.77 -0.77
CA PRO A 150 3.76 18.53 -0.22
C PRO A 150 3.40 17.05 -0.27
N SER A 151 3.17 16.47 0.89
CA SER A 151 2.92 15.04 1.01
C SER A 151 2.04 14.72 2.21
N ILE A 152 1.41 13.55 2.15
CA ILE A 152 0.64 12.96 3.26
C ILE A 152 1.07 11.51 3.44
N LEU A 153 1.21 11.09 4.69
CA LEU A 153 1.60 9.73 5.04
C LEU A 153 0.35 8.95 5.45
N TYR A 154 0.09 7.84 4.76
CA TYR A 154 -0.99 6.91 5.08
C TYR A 154 -0.44 5.63 5.69
N LYS A 155 -1.11 5.15 6.73
CA LYS A 155 -0.97 3.78 7.22
C LYS A 155 -2.04 2.92 6.56
N ILE A 156 -1.60 1.88 5.86
CA ILE A 156 -2.45 0.91 5.19
C ILE A 156 -2.31 -0.41 5.94
N ARG A 157 -3.38 -0.83 6.62
CA ARG A 157 -3.44 -2.15 7.25
C ARG A 157 -3.84 -3.17 6.19
N VAL A 158 -2.95 -4.12 5.92
CA VAL A 158 -3.16 -5.25 5.01
C VAL A 158 -3.49 -6.47 5.84
N ILE A 159 -4.66 -7.07 5.59
CA ILE A 159 -5.02 -8.40 6.10
C ILE A 159 -4.94 -9.36 4.93
N SER A 160 -4.20 -10.44 5.13
CA SER A 160 -3.87 -11.32 4.03
C SER A 160 -3.66 -12.76 4.47
N PHE A 161 -3.93 -13.70 3.57
CA PHE A 161 -3.80 -15.13 3.86
C PHE A 161 -2.53 -15.67 3.23
N ASN A 162 -1.76 -16.46 3.99
CA ASN A 162 -0.54 -17.08 3.49
C ASN A 162 -0.90 -18.41 2.82
N GLU A 163 -0.69 -18.53 1.50
CA GLU A 163 -0.95 -19.78 0.73
C GLU A 163 0.06 -20.91 1.06
N ASN A 164 1.14 -20.62 1.79
CA ASN A 164 2.26 -21.54 1.95
C ASN A 164 2.09 -22.65 3.01
N ASN A 165 0.88 -23.21 3.19
CA ASN A 165 0.68 -24.42 4.00
C ASN A 165 -0.47 -25.34 3.54
N ILE A 166 -0.78 -25.38 2.23
CA ILE A 166 -1.63 -26.45 1.64
C ILE A 166 -0.76 -27.43 0.81
N GLY A 167 0.51 -27.60 1.21
CA GLY A 167 1.51 -28.35 0.45
C GLY A 167 2.32 -29.37 1.26
N SER A 168 1.83 -29.84 2.42
CA SER A 168 2.39 -31.03 3.08
C SER A 168 1.28 -32.06 3.21
N GLY A 169 1.30 -33.03 2.30
CA GLY A 169 0.34 -34.12 2.25
C GLY A 169 0.24 -34.84 3.58
N SER A 170 -0.89 -34.67 4.25
CA SER A 170 -1.40 -35.66 5.18
C SER A 170 -1.92 -36.84 4.36
N ALA A 171 -1.00 -37.70 3.92
CA ALA A 171 -1.38 -39.06 3.57
C ALA A 171 -2.08 -39.65 4.82
N PRO A 172 -3.33 -40.14 4.73
CA PRO A 172 -3.92 -40.86 5.84
C PRO A 172 -3.03 -42.08 6.08
N PHE A 173 -2.48 -42.21 7.30
CA PHE A 173 -1.79 -43.41 7.75
C PHE A 173 -2.76 -44.60 7.59
N THR A 174 -2.64 -45.30 6.48
CA THR A 174 -3.27 -46.60 6.23
C THR A 174 -2.17 -47.62 6.43
N GLY A 175 -2.06 -48.10 7.67
CA GLY A 175 -0.93 -48.94 8.05
C GLY A 175 -1.05 -49.51 9.46
N LEU A 176 -2.12 -50.27 9.72
CA LEU A 176 -2.08 -51.34 10.71
C LEU A 176 -2.73 -52.57 10.07
N GLY A 177 -1.92 -53.31 9.32
CA GLY A 177 -2.23 -54.70 8.99
C GLY A 177 -2.21 -55.52 10.28
N THR A 178 -3.37 -56.00 10.70
CA THR A 178 -3.47 -57.08 11.68
C THR A 178 -3.06 -58.37 10.97
N ASN A 179 -1.82 -58.82 11.19
CA ASN A 179 -1.44 -60.18 10.85
C ASN A 179 -2.01 -61.13 11.92
N PHE A 180 -2.81 -62.08 11.44
CA PHE A 180 -3.11 -63.34 12.12
C PHE A 180 -1.89 -64.27 12.08
#